data_AF-A0A8J6SR33-F1
#
_entry.id   AF-A0A8J6SR33-F1
#
_cell.length_a   1.000
_cell.length_b   1.000
_cell.length_c   1.000
_cell.angle_alpha   90.00
_cell.angle_beta   90.00
_cell.angle_gamma   90.00
#
_symmetry.space_group_name_H-M   'P 1'
#
loop_
_entity.id
_entity.type
_entity.pdbx_description
1 polymer ?
#
loop_
_entity_poly.entity_id
_entity_poly.type
_entity_poly.pdbx_seq_one_letter_code
_entity_poly.pdbx_strand_id
1 'polypeptide(L)'
;MISCFPDPYPDELLYSICARYSERMQYPDKQSVVKELFGNKRIAAGVELPGYLNDLVTALPPGGYYTVDRLIDNHTLLPFYSPFFPRELISLIREEMRGSNQQFSYGHLGLLAGHIQMFTYLRFCPLCVQEDKKQFGECYWHRLHQVSGVELCPTHQVAVMNSGVLRRNNSNRYNFIFAEPEMLNVKKASIKIAQNLLYFGL
;
A
#
# COMPACT_ATOMS: atom_id res chain seq x y z
N MET A 1 8.45 -15.53 16.19
CA MET A 1 8.03 -14.18 16.57
C MET A 1 9.05 -13.21 16.03
N ILE A 2 8.59 -12.22 15.27
CA ILE A 2 9.42 -11.21 14.61
C ILE A 2 9.73 -10.11 15.63
N SER A 3 11.00 -9.83 15.92
CA SER A 3 11.37 -8.83 16.93
C SER A 3 11.57 -7.41 16.38
N CYS A 4 11.74 -7.26 15.06
CA CYS A 4 12.20 -6.01 14.44
C CYS A 4 11.27 -5.51 13.31
N PHE A 5 9.95 -5.65 13.47
CA PHE A 5 8.99 -5.16 12.49
C PHE A 5 8.91 -3.61 12.51
N PRO A 6 8.99 -2.92 11.36
CA PRO A 6 9.06 -1.46 11.30
C PRO A 6 7.75 -0.81 11.76
N ASP A 7 7.87 0.25 12.56
CA ASP A 7 6.73 1.12 12.88
C ASP A 7 6.18 1.83 11.63
N PRO A 8 4.83 1.90 11.49
CA PRO A 8 4.21 2.54 10.34
C PRO A 8 4.46 4.04 10.34
N TYR A 9 4.74 4.59 9.16
CA TYR A 9 4.72 6.03 8.93
C TYR A 9 3.30 6.56 8.66
N PRO A 10 3.09 7.89 8.75
CA PRO A 10 1.80 8.49 8.43
C PRO A 10 1.34 8.13 7.01
N ASP A 11 0.08 7.73 6.85
CA ASP A 11 -0.48 7.31 5.54
C ASP A 11 0.28 6.17 4.85
N GLU A 12 1.04 5.35 5.56
CA GLU A 12 1.80 4.25 4.95
C GLU A 12 0.92 3.01 4.65
N LEU A 13 1.11 2.41 3.47
CA LEU A 13 0.50 1.13 3.12
C LEU A 13 1.12 -0.04 3.86
N LEU A 14 0.32 -1.05 4.21
CA LEU A 14 0.82 -2.31 4.75
C LEU A 14 1.83 -2.97 3.80
N TYR A 15 1.59 -2.89 2.49
CA TYR A 15 2.54 -3.31 1.47
C TYR A 15 3.93 -2.67 1.66
N SER A 16 3.97 -1.36 1.96
CA SER A 16 5.20 -0.62 2.19
C SER A 16 5.89 -1.01 3.49
N ILE A 17 5.13 -1.20 4.56
CA ILE A 17 5.66 -1.66 5.86
C ILE A 17 6.34 -3.02 5.69
N CYS A 18 5.69 -3.97 4.99
CA CYS A 18 6.27 -5.27 4.68
C CYS A 18 7.48 -5.16 3.74
N ALA A 19 7.48 -4.20 2.81
CA ALA A 19 8.63 -3.94 1.94
C ALA A 19 9.84 -3.42 2.70
N ARG A 20 9.65 -2.48 3.63
CA ARG A 20 10.70 -1.99 4.55
C ARG A 20 11.24 -3.10 5.42
N TYR A 21 10.37 -3.96 5.94
CA TYR A 21 10.78 -5.14 6.70
C TYR A 21 11.66 -6.08 5.86
N SER A 22 11.20 -6.41 4.65
CA SER A 22 11.92 -7.24 3.67
C SER A 22 13.33 -6.69 3.41
N GLU A 23 13.44 -5.38 3.21
CA GLU A 23 14.71 -4.70 2.93
C GLU A 23 15.66 -4.73 4.13
N ARG A 24 15.16 -4.51 5.35
CA ARG A 24 15.96 -4.55 6.58
C ARG A 24 16.49 -5.95 6.89
N MET A 25 15.71 -6.98 6.60
CA MET A 25 16.09 -8.36 6.91
C MET A 25 16.95 -9.02 5.82
N GLN A 26 16.98 -8.46 4.61
CA GLN A 26 17.80 -8.92 3.48
C GLN A 26 17.70 -10.44 3.22
N TYR A 27 16.48 -10.97 3.28
CA TYR A 27 16.27 -12.40 3.01
C TYR A 27 16.75 -12.79 1.61
N PRO A 28 17.41 -13.95 1.47
CA PRO A 28 17.97 -14.42 0.19
C PRO A 28 16.88 -14.69 -0.86
N ASP A 29 15.66 -14.99 -0.41
CA ASP A 29 14.51 -15.21 -1.27
C ASP A 29 13.27 -14.48 -0.74
N LYS A 30 12.41 -14.05 -1.68
CA LYS A 30 11.21 -13.27 -1.37
C LYS A 30 10.08 -14.10 -0.74
N GLN A 31 10.11 -15.42 -0.90
CA GLN A 31 9.10 -16.29 -0.29
C GLN A 31 9.34 -16.46 1.21
N SER A 32 10.61 -16.42 1.65
CA SER A 32 10.98 -16.47 3.07
C SER A 32 10.39 -15.31 3.86
N VAL A 33 10.36 -14.09 3.30
CA VAL A 33 9.72 -12.93 3.93
C VAL A 33 8.23 -13.16 4.12
N VAL A 34 7.52 -13.60 3.07
CA VAL A 34 6.08 -13.92 3.16
C VAL A 34 5.86 -15.04 4.17
N LYS A 35 6.74 -16.05 4.19
CA LYS A 35 6.66 -17.17 5.10
C LYS A 35 6.84 -16.77 6.55
N GLU A 36 7.74 -15.84 6.83
CA GLU A 36 7.95 -15.34 8.18
C GLU A 36 6.79 -14.45 8.63
N LEU A 37 6.33 -13.54 7.76
CA LEU A 37 5.25 -12.61 8.07
C LEU A 37 3.88 -13.28 8.18
N PHE A 38 3.61 -14.30 7.37
CA PHE A 38 2.27 -14.86 7.23
C PHE A 38 2.21 -16.40 7.32
N GLY A 39 3.31 -17.06 7.71
CA GLY A 39 3.42 -18.51 7.76
C GLY A 39 3.52 -19.17 6.38
N ASN A 40 3.35 -20.50 6.30
CA ASN A 40 3.49 -21.28 5.04
C ASN A 40 2.37 -21.02 3.99
N LYS A 41 1.77 -19.85 3.97
CA LYS A 41 0.69 -19.47 3.06
C LYS A 41 1.26 -18.88 1.78
N ARG A 42 0.65 -19.22 0.64
CA ARG A 42 0.98 -18.63 -0.67
C ARG A 42 0.21 -17.33 -0.85
N ILE A 43 0.65 -16.27 -0.18
CA ILE A 43 -0.01 -14.97 -0.18
C ILE A 43 0.53 -14.08 -1.28
N ALA A 44 -0.36 -13.52 -2.10
CA ALA A 44 0.04 -12.44 -2.98
C ALA A 44 0.25 -11.16 -2.16
N ALA A 45 1.31 -10.41 -2.46
CA ALA A 45 1.57 -9.08 -1.94
C ALA A 45 0.56 -8.06 -2.53
N GLY A 46 -0.71 -8.20 -2.14
CA GLY A 46 -1.79 -7.31 -2.54
C GLY A 46 -1.66 -5.94 -1.90
N VAL A 47 -1.96 -4.89 -2.65
CA VAL A 47 -1.82 -3.49 -2.20
C VAL A 47 -3.10 -3.02 -1.52
N GLU A 48 -4.24 -3.49 -2.00
CA GLU A 48 -5.57 -2.97 -1.66
C GLU A 48 -6.16 -3.66 -0.44
N LEU A 49 -6.31 -4.97 -0.59
CA LEU A 49 -6.98 -5.85 0.35
C LEU A 49 -6.05 -7.04 0.66
N PRO A 50 -5.01 -6.82 1.49
CA PRO A 50 -4.21 -7.92 2.00
C PRO A 50 -5.08 -8.83 2.87
N GLY A 51 -4.89 -10.14 2.73
CA GLY A 51 -5.50 -11.14 3.61
C GLY A 51 -4.49 -11.78 4.56
N TYR A 52 -4.97 -12.70 5.39
CA TYR A 52 -4.19 -13.39 6.43
C TYR A 52 -3.62 -12.43 7.49
N LEU A 53 -4.37 -11.37 7.80
CA LEU A 53 -3.92 -10.38 8.79
C LEU A 53 -3.88 -10.93 10.22
N ASN A 54 -4.70 -11.95 10.53
CA ASN A 54 -4.60 -12.65 11.82
C ASN A 54 -3.24 -13.34 11.96
N ASP A 55 -2.76 -14.02 10.92
CA ASP A 55 -1.46 -14.68 10.91
C ASP A 55 -0.33 -13.65 11.06
N LEU A 56 -0.42 -12.52 10.37
CA LEU A 56 0.53 -11.42 10.50
C LEU A 56 0.62 -10.91 11.93
N VAL A 57 -0.50 -10.52 12.53
CA VAL A 57 -0.51 -10.00 13.91
C VAL A 57 -0.02 -11.04 14.90
N THR A 58 -0.29 -12.33 14.68
CA THR A 58 0.21 -13.43 15.52
C THR A 58 1.73 -13.61 15.41
N ALA A 59 2.32 -13.31 14.24
CA ALA A 59 3.77 -13.38 14.03
C ALA A 59 4.53 -12.22 14.72
N LEU A 60 3.85 -11.10 14.95
CA LEU A 60 4.40 -9.89 15.58
C LEU A 60 4.45 -10.00 17.11
N PRO A 61 5.23 -9.16 17.81
CA PRO A 61 5.29 -9.17 19.27
C PRO A 61 3.94 -8.87 19.91
N PRO A 62 3.51 -9.65 20.93
CA PRO A 62 2.26 -9.40 21.63
C PRO A 62 2.32 -8.06 22.38
N GLY A 63 1.18 -7.36 22.44
CA GLY A 63 1.08 -6.04 23.09
C GLY A 63 1.58 -4.87 22.24
N GLY A 64 1.94 -5.11 20.97
CA GLY A 64 2.32 -4.06 20.03
C GLY A 64 1.15 -3.23 19.51
N TYR A 65 1.47 -2.20 18.71
CA TYR A 65 0.51 -1.31 18.05
C TYR A 65 -0.44 -2.02 17.06
N TYR A 66 -0.04 -3.21 16.58
CA TYR A 66 -0.67 -3.91 15.47
C TYR A 66 -1.85 -4.76 15.92
N THR A 67 -3.06 -4.25 15.72
CA THR A 67 -4.27 -5.06 15.70
C THR A 67 -4.75 -5.19 14.26
N VAL A 68 -5.48 -6.27 13.95
CA VAL A 68 -5.97 -6.47 12.59
C VAL A 68 -6.88 -5.32 12.15
N ASP A 69 -7.76 -4.83 13.03
CA ASP A 69 -8.61 -3.68 12.74
C ASP A 69 -7.79 -2.42 12.44
N ARG A 70 -6.76 -2.11 13.24
CA ARG A 70 -5.88 -0.97 12.96
C ARG A 70 -5.15 -1.11 11.64
N LEU A 71 -4.68 -2.31 11.30
CA LEU A 71 -4.05 -2.57 10.00
C LEU A 71 -5.02 -2.29 8.86
N ILE A 72 -6.24 -2.83 8.93
CA ILE A 72 -7.28 -2.61 7.93
C ILE A 72 -7.58 -1.11 7.80
N ASP A 73 -7.84 -0.43 8.91
CA ASP A 73 -8.34 0.95 8.90
C ASP A 73 -7.26 1.98 8.55
N ASN A 74 -6.02 1.75 8.97
CA ASN A 74 -4.94 2.74 8.84
C ASN A 74 -3.88 2.40 7.80
N HIS A 75 -3.84 1.16 7.30
CA HIS A 75 -2.76 0.68 6.41
C HIS A 75 -3.26 -0.09 5.18
N THR A 76 -4.57 -0.12 4.90
CA THR A 76 -5.14 -0.68 3.66
C THR A 76 -5.99 0.32 2.90
N LEU A 77 -6.46 -0.07 1.71
CA LEU A 77 -7.32 0.80 0.91
C LEU A 77 -8.82 0.60 1.18
N LEU A 78 -9.23 -0.40 1.98
CA LEU A 78 -10.64 -0.68 2.27
C LEU A 78 -11.43 0.57 2.74
N PRO A 79 -10.91 1.43 3.64
CA PRO A 79 -11.66 2.60 4.12
C PRO A 79 -12.00 3.62 3.04
N PHE A 80 -11.22 3.69 1.95
CA PHE A 80 -11.53 4.58 0.83
C PHE A 80 -12.68 4.06 -0.03
N TYR A 81 -12.88 2.74 -0.06
CA TYR A 81 -13.99 2.12 -0.78
C TYR A 81 -15.24 2.00 0.08
N SER A 82 -15.08 1.81 1.39
CA SER A 82 -16.16 1.54 2.35
C SER A 82 -17.42 2.42 2.20
N PRO A 83 -17.32 3.76 2.01
CA PRO A 83 -18.51 4.61 1.88
C PRO A 83 -19.41 4.30 0.68
N PHE A 84 -18.90 3.58 -0.32
CA PHE A 84 -19.60 3.31 -1.59
C PHE A 84 -20.29 1.93 -1.62
N PHE A 85 -20.19 1.14 -0.55
CA PHE A 85 -20.73 -0.22 -0.49
C PHE A 85 -21.60 -0.44 0.76
N PRO A 86 -22.52 -1.43 0.73
CA PRO A 86 -23.30 -1.82 1.90
C PRO A 86 -22.41 -2.27 3.06
N ARG A 87 -22.84 -1.98 4.30
CA ARG A 87 -22.06 -2.32 5.50
C ARG A 87 -21.82 -3.82 5.62
N GLU A 88 -22.80 -4.62 5.24
CA GLU A 88 -22.76 -6.09 5.29
C GLU A 88 -21.65 -6.62 4.38
N LEU A 89 -21.49 -6.01 3.20
CA LEU A 89 -20.42 -6.36 2.25
C LEU A 89 -19.05 -5.96 2.79
N ILE A 90 -18.94 -4.77 3.40
CA ILE A 90 -17.70 -4.33 4.04
C ILE A 90 -17.31 -5.24 5.20
N SER A 91 -18.27 -5.65 6.04
CA SER A 91 -18.03 -6.63 7.11
C SER A 91 -17.54 -7.96 6.57
N LEU A 92 -18.12 -8.47 5.48
CA LEU A 92 -17.65 -9.69 4.81
C LEU A 92 -16.21 -9.55 4.33
N ILE A 93 -15.88 -8.45 3.65
CA ILE A 93 -14.51 -8.19 3.17
C ILE A 93 -13.52 -8.11 4.33
N ARG A 94 -13.89 -7.46 5.45
CA ARG A 94 -13.03 -7.40 6.64
C ARG A 94 -12.72 -8.80 7.17
N GLU A 95 -13.71 -9.67 7.29
CA GLU A 95 -13.52 -11.05 7.75
C GLU A 95 -12.65 -11.86 6.78
N GLU A 96 -12.80 -11.65 5.47
CA GLU A 96 -11.91 -12.27 4.47
C GLU A 96 -10.46 -11.78 4.60
N MET A 97 -10.25 -10.49 4.89
CA MET A 97 -8.92 -9.91 5.14
C MET A 97 -8.28 -10.45 6.42
N ARG A 98 -9.08 -10.69 7.47
CA ARG A 98 -8.60 -11.35 8.70
C ARG A 98 -8.09 -12.76 8.41
N GLY A 99 -8.88 -13.52 7.64
CA GLY A 99 -8.68 -14.94 7.36
C GLY A 99 -7.99 -15.24 6.03
N SER A 100 -8.32 -16.40 5.47
CA SER A 100 -7.51 -17.07 4.45
C SER A 100 -7.98 -16.88 3.00
N ASN A 101 -8.95 -16.01 2.72
CA ASN A 101 -9.68 -16.06 1.45
C ASN A 101 -9.55 -14.80 0.58
N GLN A 102 -8.32 -14.40 0.27
CA GLN A 102 -7.98 -13.22 -0.55
C GLN A 102 -8.65 -13.17 -1.94
N GLN A 103 -9.02 -14.31 -2.52
CA GLN A 103 -9.53 -14.37 -3.90
C GLN A 103 -10.95 -13.79 -4.06
N PHE A 104 -11.76 -13.75 -2.99
CA PHE A 104 -13.16 -13.31 -3.07
C PHE A 104 -13.32 -11.80 -2.85
N SER A 105 -12.44 -11.18 -2.08
CA SER A 105 -12.56 -9.77 -1.68
C SER A 105 -12.42 -8.78 -2.87
N TYR A 106 -11.62 -9.13 -3.88
CA TYR A 106 -11.50 -8.34 -5.11
C TYR A 106 -12.74 -8.46 -6.01
N GLY A 107 -13.43 -9.60 -5.99
CA GLY A 107 -14.70 -9.79 -6.68
C GLY A 107 -15.81 -8.98 -6.03
N HIS A 108 -15.86 -8.99 -4.69
CA HIS A 108 -16.82 -8.24 -3.89
C HIS A 108 -16.76 -6.72 -4.12
N LEU A 109 -15.57 -6.14 -4.26
CA LEU A 109 -15.43 -4.71 -4.58
C LEU A 109 -15.63 -4.36 -6.06
N GLY A 110 -15.98 -5.33 -6.92
CA GLY A 110 -16.10 -5.11 -8.37
C GLY A 110 -14.76 -4.77 -9.04
N LEU A 111 -13.63 -4.93 -8.35
CA LEU A 111 -12.29 -4.67 -8.88
C LEU A 111 -11.91 -5.68 -9.96
N LEU A 112 -12.43 -6.91 -9.88
CA LEU A 112 -12.29 -7.93 -10.94
C LEU A 112 -13.23 -7.69 -12.13
N ALA A 113 -14.35 -6.99 -11.90
CA ALA A 113 -15.33 -6.65 -12.93
C ALA A 113 -14.97 -5.37 -13.72
N GLY A 114 -13.85 -4.71 -13.37
CA GLY A 114 -13.37 -3.52 -14.06
C GLY A 114 -14.17 -2.24 -13.78
N HIS A 115 -15.07 -2.25 -12.79
CA HIS A 115 -15.88 -1.09 -12.45
C HIS A 115 -15.08 0.05 -11.81
N ILE A 116 -13.92 -0.26 -11.21
CA ILE A 116 -12.97 0.76 -10.76
C ILE A 116 -11.65 0.53 -11.50
N GLN A 117 -11.20 1.55 -12.22
CA GLN A 117 -9.95 1.48 -12.96
C GLN A 117 -8.78 1.37 -11.99
N MET A 118 -8.00 0.31 -12.15
CA MET A 118 -6.77 0.11 -11.41
C MET A 118 -5.59 0.64 -12.20
N PHE A 119 -4.68 1.32 -11.50
CA PHE A 119 -3.39 1.68 -12.08
C PHE A 119 -2.51 0.45 -12.24
N THR A 120 -1.78 0.37 -13.35
CA THR A 120 -0.84 -0.74 -13.61
C THR A 120 0.35 -0.71 -12.66
N TYR A 121 0.78 0.49 -12.27
CA TYR A 121 1.94 0.73 -11.43
C TYR A 121 1.53 1.32 -10.09
N LEU A 122 2.34 1.06 -9.06
CA LEU A 122 2.29 1.84 -7.84
C LEU A 122 2.63 3.29 -8.16
N ARG A 123 1.94 4.22 -7.51
CA ARG A 123 2.09 5.64 -7.77
C ARG A 123 2.70 6.38 -6.58
N PHE A 124 3.25 7.56 -6.83
CA PHE A 124 3.90 8.36 -5.80
C PHE A 124 3.83 9.86 -6.12
N CYS A 125 4.04 10.69 -5.11
CA CYS A 125 4.27 12.12 -5.27
C CYS A 125 5.78 12.41 -5.17
N PRO A 126 6.39 13.13 -6.12
CA PRO A 126 7.82 13.44 -6.07
C PRO A 126 8.20 14.39 -4.91
N LEU A 127 7.25 15.16 -4.38
CA LEU A 127 7.47 16.03 -3.23
C LEU A 127 7.37 15.26 -1.91
N CYS A 128 6.39 14.36 -1.74
CA CYS A 128 6.37 13.41 -0.62
C CYS A 128 7.68 12.63 -0.52
N VAL A 129 8.17 12.08 -1.64
CA VAL A 129 9.45 11.34 -1.64
C VAL A 129 10.62 12.16 -1.09
N GLN A 130 10.67 13.46 -1.38
CA GLN A 130 11.71 14.35 -0.87
C GLN A 130 11.54 14.63 0.62
N GLU A 131 10.31 14.86 1.07
CA GLU A 131 9.97 15.10 2.48
C GLU A 131 10.20 13.86 3.34
N ASP A 132 9.74 12.70 2.90
CA ASP A 132 9.89 11.43 3.60
C ASP A 132 11.37 11.11 3.82
N LYS A 133 12.20 11.26 2.78
CA LYS A 133 13.65 11.10 2.90
C LYS A 133 14.26 12.05 3.93
N LYS A 134 13.83 13.32 3.91
CA LYS A 134 14.36 14.33 4.83
C LYS A 134 13.95 14.04 6.27
N GLN A 135 12.73 13.54 6.47
CA GLN A 135 12.14 13.34 7.79
C GLN A 135 12.48 11.97 8.40
N PHE A 136 12.43 10.91 7.60
CA PHE A 136 12.55 9.52 8.04
C PHE A 136 13.81 8.82 7.52
N GLY A 137 14.57 9.45 6.63
CA GLY A 137 15.75 8.86 5.99
C GLY A 137 15.44 7.91 4.83
N GLU A 138 14.15 7.59 4.62
CA GLU A 138 13.64 6.68 3.60
C GLU A 138 12.28 7.17 3.11
N CYS A 139 11.90 6.81 1.88
CA CYS A 139 10.54 7.04 1.37
C CYS A 139 9.72 5.74 1.41
N TYR A 140 8.40 5.88 1.35
CA TYR A 140 7.45 4.77 1.48
C TYR A 140 6.25 4.94 0.55
N TRP A 141 5.50 3.86 0.34
CA TRP A 141 4.27 3.94 -0.46
C TRP A 141 3.12 4.47 0.38
N HIS A 142 2.73 5.71 0.10
CA HIS A 142 1.52 6.31 0.65
C HIS A 142 0.25 5.64 0.13
N ARG A 143 -0.75 5.48 1.00
CA ARG A 143 -2.06 4.90 0.67
C ARG A 143 -2.82 5.78 -0.31
N LEU A 144 -2.88 7.08 -0.03
CA LEU A 144 -3.70 8.01 -0.83
C LEU A 144 -3.29 8.03 -2.30
N HIS A 145 -2.00 7.89 -2.60
CA HIS A 145 -1.51 7.86 -3.98
C HIS A 145 -1.98 6.61 -4.77
N GLN A 146 -2.45 5.55 -4.11
CA GLN A 146 -2.91 4.32 -4.77
C GLN A 146 -4.41 4.26 -4.98
N VAL A 147 -5.17 5.22 -4.44
CA VAL A 147 -6.62 5.26 -4.55
C VAL A 147 -7.01 5.68 -5.96
N SER A 148 -7.88 4.89 -6.60
CA SER A 148 -8.43 5.22 -7.91
C SER A 148 -9.14 6.57 -7.88
N GLY A 149 -8.84 7.45 -8.84
CA GLY A 149 -9.36 8.82 -8.90
C GLY A 149 -8.48 9.87 -8.22
N VAL A 150 -7.46 9.48 -7.45
CA VAL A 150 -6.46 10.42 -6.91
C VAL A 150 -5.38 10.68 -7.96
N GLU A 151 -5.56 11.77 -8.71
CA GLU A 151 -4.60 12.22 -9.73
C GLU A 151 -3.63 13.29 -9.22
N LEU A 152 -3.99 14.00 -8.15
CA LEU A 152 -3.17 15.02 -7.49
C LEU A 152 -2.90 14.62 -6.05
N CYS A 153 -1.68 14.85 -5.57
CA CYS A 153 -1.33 14.66 -4.17
C CYS A 153 -2.11 15.67 -3.34
N PRO A 154 -2.87 15.24 -2.31
CA PRO A 154 -3.67 16.16 -1.51
C PRO A 154 -2.82 17.13 -0.67
N THR A 155 -1.60 16.72 -0.30
CA THR A 155 -0.66 17.53 0.48
C THR A 155 0.04 18.59 -0.39
N HIS A 156 0.54 18.18 -1.56
CA HIS A 156 1.41 19.02 -2.39
C HIS A 156 0.74 19.61 -3.63
N GLN A 157 -0.47 19.17 -3.95
CA GLN A 157 -1.26 19.63 -5.12
C GLN A 157 -0.53 19.45 -6.46
N VAL A 158 0.37 18.48 -6.54
CA VAL A 158 1.08 18.08 -7.77
C VAL A 158 0.59 16.74 -8.28
N ALA A 159 0.77 16.48 -9.57
CA ALA A 159 0.40 15.21 -10.19
C ALA A 159 1.07 14.02 -9.51
N VAL A 160 0.26 13.01 -9.21
CA VAL A 160 0.72 11.70 -8.73
C VAL A 160 1.25 10.91 -9.93
N MET A 161 2.48 10.42 -9.85
CA MET A 161 3.19 9.79 -10.96
C MET A 161 3.22 8.26 -10.83
N ASN A 162 3.21 7.54 -11.95
CA ASN A 162 3.48 6.11 -11.96
C ASN A 162 4.96 5.85 -11.65
N SER A 163 5.26 4.81 -10.88
CA SER A 163 6.61 4.26 -10.71
C SER A 163 6.92 3.18 -11.77
N GLY A 164 8.10 2.57 -11.70
CA GLY A 164 8.43 1.34 -12.42
C GLY A 164 7.87 0.06 -11.77
N VAL A 165 7.21 0.17 -10.61
CA VAL A 165 6.78 -0.98 -9.81
C VAL A 165 5.36 -1.38 -10.17
N LEU A 166 5.19 -2.61 -10.65
CA LEU A 166 3.86 -3.15 -10.96
C LEU A 166 3.03 -3.31 -9.69
N ARG A 167 1.81 -2.80 -9.71
CA ARG A 167 0.84 -2.92 -8.62
C ARG A 167 0.41 -4.37 -8.39
N ARG A 168 0.35 -5.17 -9.46
CA ARG A 168 0.16 -6.62 -9.42
C ARG A 168 1.22 -7.29 -10.28
N ASN A 169 2.13 -8.00 -9.64
CA ASN A 169 3.17 -8.75 -10.34
C ASN A 169 2.83 -10.24 -10.35
N ASN A 170 2.17 -10.72 -11.41
CA ASN A 170 1.74 -12.12 -11.49
C ASN A 170 2.91 -13.12 -11.54
N SER A 171 4.04 -12.70 -12.11
CA SER A 171 5.28 -13.47 -12.19
C SER A 171 6.02 -13.54 -10.86
N ASN A 172 5.92 -12.49 -10.03
CA ASN A 172 6.55 -12.43 -8.72
C ASN A 172 5.57 -11.91 -7.65
N ARG A 173 4.50 -12.68 -7.44
CA ARG A 173 3.36 -12.28 -6.59
C ARG A 173 3.68 -12.15 -5.10
N TYR A 174 4.82 -12.67 -4.66
CA TYR A 174 5.26 -12.66 -3.26
C TYR A 174 6.13 -11.44 -2.90
N ASN A 175 6.45 -10.60 -3.88
CA ASN A 175 7.46 -9.58 -3.72
C ASN A 175 6.87 -8.25 -3.20
N PHE A 176 7.23 -7.90 -1.97
CA PHE A 176 7.09 -6.54 -1.45
C PHE A 176 8.29 -5.71 -1.91
N ILE A 177 8.04 -4.67 -2.71
CA ILE A 177 9.07 -3.84 -3.32
C ILE A 177 9.19 -2.54 -2.53
N PHE A 178 10.38 -2.32 -1.99
CA PHE A 178 10.71 -1.11 -1.25
C PHE A 178 10.64 0.11 -2.18
N ALA A 179 10.21 1.25 -1.65
CA ALA A 179 10.01 2.47 -2.42
C ALA A 179 11.36 3.14 -2.70
N GLU A 180 12.20 2.52 -3.53
CA GLU A 180 13.51 3.05 -3.86
C GLU A 180 13.43 4.24 -4.83
N PRO A 181 14.10 5.37 -4.54
CA PRO A 181 14.05 6.57 -5.36
C PRO A 181 14.40 6.35 -6.84
N GLU A 182 15.32 5.45 -7.11
CA GLU A 182 15.76 5.05 -8.43
C GLU A 182 14.63 4.38 -9.22
N MET A 183 13.78 3.59 -8.54
CA MET A 183 12.60 2.93 -9.12
C MET A 183 11.41 3.88 -9.28
N LEU A 184 11.41 5.00 -8.56
CA LEU A 184 10.41 6.07 -8.68
C LEU A 184 10.71 7.01 -9.86
N ASN A 185 11.90 6.96 -10.46
CA ASN A 185 12.22 7.81 -11.61
C ASN A 185 11.58 7.33 -12.91
N VAL A 186 10.41 7.86 -13.24
CA VAL A 186 9.96 7.95 -14.64
C VAL A 186 10.49 9.26 -15.20
N LYS A 187 11.34 9.16 -16.24
CA LYS A 187 11.99 10.28 -16.95
C LYS A 187 11.14 11.55 -16.90
N LYS A 188 11.68 12.60 -16.26
CA LYS A 188 11.14 13.98 -16.13
C LYS A 188 10.04 14.30 -17.15
N ALA A 189 8.79 13.98 -16.82
CA ALA A 189 7.68 14.74 -17.33
C ALA A 189 7.77 16.08 -16.61
N SER A 190 8.02 17.14 -17.37
CA SER A 190 8.28 18.49 -16.91
C SER A 190 7.28 18.87 -15.82
N ILE A 191 7.75 19.03 -14.59
CA ILE A 191 6.96 19.62 -13.51
C ILE A 191 6.78 21.10 -13.91
N LYS A 192 5.77 21.39 -14.72
CA LYS A 192 5.19 22.74 -14.76
C LYS A 192 4.39 22.85 -13.46
N ILE A 193 5.05 23.35 -12.43
CA ILE A 193 4.38 23.86 -11.23
C ILE A 193 3.41 24.92 -11.76
N ALA A 194 2.11 24.63 -11.77
CA ALA A 194 1.12 25.67 -11.99
C ALA A 194 1.08 26.52 -10.71
N GLN A 195 1.94 27.52 -10.62
CA GLN A 195 1.88 28.58 -9.60
C GLN A 195 0.68 29.54 -9.81
N ASN A 196 -0.40 29.11 -10.46
CA ASN A 196 -1.53 29.96 -10.78
C ASN A 196 -2.83 29.46 -10.13
N LEU A 197 -2.93 29.60 -8.80
CA LEU A 197 -4.22 29.71 -8.11
C LEU A 197 -4.25 30.83 -7.05
N LEU A 198 -3.43 31.87 -7.20
CA LEU A 198 -3.56 33.13 -6.44
C LEU A 198 -3.98 34.35 -7.29
N TYR A 199 -4.51 34.12 -8.49
CA TYR A 199 -5.12 35.17 -9.31
C TYR A 199 -6.45 34.71 -9.91
N PHE A 200 -7.45 34.50 -9.07
CA PHE A 200 -8.83 34.85 -9.42
C PHE A 200 -9.48 35.37 -8.15
N GLY A 201 -9.21 36.64 -7.87
CA GLY A 201 -10.24 37.47 -7.26
C GLY A 201 -11.30 37.72 -8.31
N LEU A 202 -12.53 37.32 -8.00
CA LEU A 202 -13.81 38.00 -8.26
C LEU A 202 -14.87 37.27 -7.43
#